data_AF-A0A963MPH0-F1
#
_entry.id   AF-A0A963MPH0-F1
#
_cell.length_a   1.000
_cell.length_b   1.000
_cell.length_c   1.000
_cell.angle_alpha   90.00
_cell.angle_beta   90.00
_cell.angle_gamma   90.00
#
_symmetry.space_group_name_H-M   'P 1'
#
loop_
_entity.id
_entity.type
_entity.pdbx_description
1 polymer ?
#
loop_
_entity_poly.entity_id
_entity_poly.type
_entity_poly.pdbx_seq_one_letter_code
_entity_poly.pdbx_strand_id
1 'polypeptide(L)'
;MEAMLQPVADFFGPSWTAIWTLLKIVAIIAPLMICVAYLTLAERKVIGYMQVRIGPNRVGPKGLLQPIADGMKLLFKEIIVPSGASKGLFILGPILAIAPSLAAWAVVPFDDGLVLADVNAGLLFLLAITSMEVYGVIVAGWASNSKYPFLGSMRAAAQMVSYEV
;
A
#
# COMPACT_ATOMS: atom_id res chain seq x y z
N MET A 1 -30.32 1.53 4.35
CA MET A 1 -29.11 1.58 5.19
C MET A 1 -29.20 2.69 6.23
N GLU A 2 -29.48 3.93 5.80
CA GLU A 2 -29.49 5.10 6.70
C GLU A 2 -30.50 5.00 7.85
N ALA A 3 -31.72 4.50 7.59
CA ALA A 3 -32.75 4.31 8.63
C ALA A 3 -32.40 3.24 9.69
N MET A 4 -31.50 2.29 9.39
CA MET A 4 -31.03 1.31 10.38
C MET A 4 -29.84 1.80 11.20
N LEU A 5 -29.09 2.78 10.68
CA LEU A 5 -27.89 3.32 11.34
C LEU A 5 -28.19 4.55 12.20
N GLN A 6 -29.35 5.21 12.00
CA GLN A 6 -29.81 6.35 12.82
C GLN A 6 -29.74 6.14 14.34
N PRO A 7 -30.25 5.05 14.93
CA PRO A 7 -30.18 4.87 16.39
C PRO A 7 -28.74 4.68 16.90
N VAL A 8 -27.83 4.20 16.06
CA VAL A 8 -26.39 4.09 16.40
C VAL A 8 -25.70 5.43 16.22
N ALA A 9 -26.08 6.20 15.20
CA ALA A 9 -25.56 7.54 14.94
C ALA A 9 -25.88 8.51 16.10
N ASP A 10 -27.12 8.45 16.61
CA ASP A 10 -27.57 9.30 17.71
C ASP A 10 -26.85 8.98 19.03
N PHE A 11 -26.39 7.73 19.21
CA PHE A 11 -25.60 7.32 20.38
C PHE A 11 -24.18 7.90 20.39
N PHE A 12 -23.55 8.04 19.22
CA PHE A 12 -22.18 8.55 19.08
C PHE A 12 -22.10 10.05 18.80
N GLY A 13 -23.23 10.69 18.47
CA GLY A 13 -23.32 12.15 18.29
C GLY A 13 -22.28 12.69 17.29
N PRO A 14 -21.52 13.75 17.61
CA PRO A 14 -20.55 14.36 16.68
C PRO A 14 -19.42 13.43 16.23
N SER A 15 -19.10 12.38 16.99
CA SER A 15 -18.02 11.44 16.68
C SER A 15 -18.43 10.36 15.67
N TRP A 16 -19.73 10.25 15.35
CA TRP A 16 -20.24 9.23 14.43
C TRP A 16 -19.60 9.29 13.04
N THR A 17 -19.39 10.50 12.50
CA THR A 17 -18.81 10.70 11.16
C THR A 17 -17.38 10.17 11.07
N ALA A 18 -16.57 10.39 12.10
CA ALA A 18 -15.20 9.89 12.17
C ALA A 18 -15.17 8.36 12.27
N ILE A 19 -16.02 7.77 13.13
CA ILE A 19 -16.13 6.31 13.29
C ILE A 19 -16.59 5.65 11.99
N TRP A 20 -17.60 6.21 11.34
CA TRP A 20 -18.12 5.70 10.07
C TRP A 20 -17.08 5.76 8.95
N THR A 21 -16.31 6.84 8.89
CA THR A 21 -15.21 6.99 7.91
C THR A 21 -14.10 5.97 8.18
N LEU A 22 -13.71 5.77 9.44
CA LEU A 22 -12.71 4.77 9.80
C LEU A 22 -13.16 3.34 9.44
N LEU A 23 -14.42 3.01 9.66
CA LEU A 23 -14.98 1.72 9.26
C LEU A 23 -14.91 1.51 7.74
N LYS A 24 -15.24 2.53 6.94
CA LYS A 24 -15.08 2.48 5.48
C LYS A 24 -13.62 2.30 5.05
N ILE A 25 -12.69 3.01 5.68
CA ILE A 25 -11.24 2.87 5.43
C ILE A 25 -10.81 1.42 5.69
N VAL A 26 -11.16 0.86 6.84
CA VAL A 26 -10.81 -0.53 7.20
C VAL A 26 -11.45 -1.52 6.23
N ALA A 27 -12.71 -1.30 5.84
CA ALA A 27 -13.42 -2.15 4.89
C ALA A 27 -12.78 -2.17 3.49
N ILE A 28 -12.06 -1.11 3.09
CA ILE A 28 -11.31 -1.06 1.82
C ILE A 28 -9.90 -1.64 2.00
N ILE A 29 -9.17 -1.18 3.01
CA ILE A 29 -7.76 -1.53 3.20
C ILE A 29 -7.60 -3.01 3.57
N ALA A 30 -8.46 -3.58 4.42
CA ALA A 30 -8.28 -4.96 4.88
C ALA A 30 -8.37 -5.98 3.72
N PRO A 31 -9.41 -5.97 2.86
CA PRO A 31 -9.44 -6.81 1.66
C PRO A 31 -8.31 -6.50 0.68
N LEU A 32 -7.97 -5.22 0.50
CA LEU A 32 -6.87 -4.81 -0.38
C LEU A 32 -5.54 -5.44 0.05
N MET A 33 -5.20 -5.39 1.35
CA MET A 33 -3.97 -5.99 1.88
C MET A 33 -3.96 -7.52 1.72
N ILE A 34 -5.11 -8.17 1.85
CA ILE A 34 -5.26 -9.61 1.57
C ILE A 34 -5.00 -9.88 0.08
N CYS A 35 -5.59 -9.09 -0.82
CA CYS A 35 -5.37 -9.21 -2.26
C CYS A 35 -3.89 -9.04 -2.61
N VAL A 36 -3.22 -8.01 -2.07
CA VAL A 36 -1.78 -7.77 -2.29
C VAL A 36 -0.94 -8.94 -1.79
N ALA A 37 -1.26 -9.48 -0.60
CA ALA A 37 -0.56 -10.64 -0.06
C ALA A 37 -0.68 -11.86 -0.98
N TYR A 38 -1.89 -12.18 -1.47
CA TYR A 38 -2.09 -13.31 -2.37
C TYR A 38 -1.60 -13.06 -3.80
N LEU A 39 -1.53 -11.81 -4.25
CA LEU A 39 -0.93 -11.43 -5.53
C LEU A 39 0.54 -11.86 -5.57
N THR A 40 1.29 -11.71 -4.47
CA THR A 40 2.69 -12.17 -4.41
C THR A 40 2.82 -13.70 -4.54
N LEU A 41 1.86 -14.47 -4.01
CA LEU A 41 1.81 -15.93 -4.21
C LEU A 41 1.44 -16.27 -5.65
N ALA A 42 0.47 -15.56 -6.21
CA ALA A 42 0.01 -15.74 -7.58
C ALA A 42 1.16 -15.48 -8.57
N GLU A 43 1.89 -14.38 -8.41
CA GLU A 43 3.07 -14.04 -9.20
C GLU A 43 4.09 -15.18 -9.20
N ARG A 44 4.48 -15.67 -8.01
CA ARG A 44 5.44 -16.79 -7.89
C ARG A 44 4.95 -18.07 -8.56
N LYS A 45 3.65 -18.37 -8.50
CA LYS A 45 3.08 -19.56 -9.13
C LYS A 45 2.99 -19.42 -10.64
N VAL A 46 2.46 -18.31 -11.13
CA VAL A 46 2.27 -18.04 -12.57
C VAL A 46 3.62 -18.04 -13.29
N ILE A 47 4.61 -17.28 -12.77
CA ILE A 47 5.96 -17.26 -13.35
C ILE A 47 6.62 -18.63 -13.25
N GLY A 48 6.41 -19.36 -12.15
CA GLY A 48 6.87 -20.74 -12.01
C GLY A 48 6.34 -21.65 -13.12
N TYR A 49 5.02 -21.63 -13.34
CA TYR A 49 4.40 -22.45 -14.38
C TYR A 49 4.85 -22.07 -15.79
N MET A 50 5.02 -20.77 -16.07
CA MET A 50 5.61 -20.30 -17.34
C MET A 50 7.03 -20.85 -17.55
N GLN A 51 7.80 -21.01 -16.47
CA GLN A 51 9.15 -21.55 -16.47
C GLN A 51 9.19 -23.09 -16.33
N VAL A 52 8.06 -23.78 -16.44
CA VAL A 52 7.97 -25.26 -16.30
C VAL A 52 8.50 -25.74 -14.93
N ARG A 53 8.30 -24.94 -13.87
CA ARG A 53 8.60 -25.33 -12.49
C ARG A 53 7.41 -25.07 -11.57
N ILE A 54 7.29 -25.89 -10.53
CA ILE A 54 6.20 -25.74 -9.57
C ILE A 54 6.53 -24.59 -8.61
N GLY A 55 5.62 -23.63 -8.48
CA GLY A 55 5.72 -22.55 -7.50
C GLY A 55 5.57 -23.05 -6.05
N PRO A 56 5.42 -22.14 -5.06
CA PRO A 56 5.28 -22.52 -3.66
C PRO A 56 4.13 -23.52 -3.44
N ASN A 57 4.47 -24.71 -2.88
CA ASN A 57 3.52 -25.83 -2.68
C ASN A 57 3.60 -26.47 -1.27
N ARG A 58 4.53 -26.03 -0.42
CA ARG A 58 4.82 -26.69 0.88
C ARG A 58 4.13 -26.02 2.08
N VAL A 59 3.91 -24.71 2.04
CA VAL A 59 3.39 -23.94 3.18
C VAL A 59 1.85 -23.93 3.15
N GLY A 60 1.25 -24.91 3.82
CA GLY A 60 -0.21 -25.14 3.83
C GLY A 60 -0.74 -25.83 2.56
N PRO A 61 -2.07 -26.04 2.46
CA PRO A 61 -2.68 -26.68 1.30
C PRO A 61 -2.35 -25.91 0.02
N LYS A 62 -1.69 -26.56 -0.95
CA LYS A 62 -1.22 -25.94 -2.21
C LYS A 62 -0.37 -24.68 -2.02
N GLY A 63 0.29 -24.47 -0.87
CA GLY A 63 1.10 -23.27 -0.63
C GLY A 63 0.31 -21.99 -0.30
N LEU A 64 -0.99 -22.07 0.01
CA LEU A 64 -1.83 -20.89 0.27
C LEU A 64 -1.39 -20.08 1.50
N LEU A 65 -0.74 -20.71 2.48
CA LEU A 65 -0.28 -20.03 3.68
C LEU A 65 1.08 -19.33 3.50
N GLN A 66 1.65 -19.35 2.29
CA GLN A 66 2.95 -18.75 2.01
C GLN A 66 3.01 -17.24 2.31
N PRO A 67 2.05 -16.39 1.91
CA PRO A 67 2.12 -14.95 2.21
C PRO A 67 2.08 -14.66 3.71
N ILE A 68 1.31 -15.44 4.47
CA ILE A 68 1.24 -15.33 5.94
C ILE A 68 2.59 -15.70 6.55
N ALA A 69 3.23 -16.78 6.08
CA ALA A 69 4.55 -17.18 6.56
C ALA A 69 5.63 -16.15 6.24
N ASP A 70 5.60 -15.55 5.03
CA ASP A 70 6.52 -14.49 4.64
C ASP A 70 6.33 -13.23 5.50
N GLY A 71 5.07 -12.85 5.77
CA GLY A 71 4.74 -11.74 6.67
C GLY A 71 5.21 -11.98 8.11
N MET A 72 4.88 -13.14 8.69
CA MET A 72 5.35 -13.51 10.03
C MET A 72 6.88 -13.51 10.11
N LYS A 73 7.57 -14.05 9.11
CA LYS A 73 9.03 -14.03 9.04
C LYS A 73 9.59 -12.61 9.11
N LEU A 74 8.99 -11.65 8.39
CA LEU A 74 9.43 -10.26 8.40
C LEU A 74 9.14 -9.58 9.76
N LEU A 75 8.02 -9.89 10.41
CA LEU A 75 7.69 -9.35 11.74
C LEU A 75 8.66 -9.81 12.83
N PHE A 76 9.13 -11.05 12.76
CA PHE A 76 10.14 -11.57 13.70
C PHE A 76 11.57 -11.20 13.31
N LYS A 77 11.78 -10.52 12.17
CA LYS A 77 13.11 -10.18 11.71
C LYS A 77 13.62 -8.95 12.46
N GLU A 78 14.88 -9.02 12.90
CA GLU A 78 15.56 -7.88 13.52
C GLU A 78 15.63 -6.69 12.57
N ILE A 79 15.31 -5.50 13.07
CA ILE A 79 15.36 -4.25 12.33
C ILE A 79 16.80 -3.72 12.40
N ILE A 80 17.53 -3.84 11.29
CA ILE A 80 18.90 -3.33 11.17
C ILE A 80 18.84 -1.98 10.47
N VAL A 81 19.14 -0.91 11.21
CA VAL A 81 19.30 0.44 10.64
C VAL A 81 20.80 0.72 10.44
N PRO A 82 21.27 1.02 9.22
CA PRO A 82 22.68 1.30 8.98
C PRO A 82 23.18 2.51 9.78
N SER A 83 24.40 2.44 10.30
CA SER A 83 24.99 3.53 11.11
C SER A 83 25.19 4.84 10.35
N GLY A 84 25.48 4.76 9.06
CA GLY A 84 25.64 5.93 8.19
C GLY A 84 24.32 6.54 7.71
N ALA A 85 23.18 5.87 7.90
CA ALA A 85 21.89 6.31 7.39
C ALA A 85 21.23 7.38 8.27
N SER A 86 20.46 8.27 7.65
CA SER A 86 19.60 9.21 8.38
C SER A 86 18.38 8.47 8.91
N LYS A 87 18.35 8.20 10.23
CA LYS A 87 17.30 7.38 10.88
C LYS A 87 15.88 7.88 10.59
N GLY A 88 15.66 9.18 10.65
CA GLY A 88 14.33 9.77 10.42
C GLY A 88 13.86 9.55 8.98
N LEU A 89 14.70 9.86 8.00
CA LEU A 89 14.38 9.69 6.58
C LEU A 89 14.31 8.21 6.18
N PHE A 90 15.09 7.34 6.83
CA PHE A 90 15.10 5.90 6.55
C PHE A 90 13.77 5.24 6.95
N ILE A 91 13.11 5.74 8.01
CA ILE A 91 11.79 5.29 8.44
C ILE A 91 10.68 5.99 7.63
N LEU A 92 10.82 7.29 7.38
CA LEU A 92 9.82 8.05 6.62
C LEU A 92 9.76 7.66 5.13
N GLY A 93 10.88 7.28 4.52
CA GLY A 93 10.94 6.91 3.10
C GLY A 93 9.90 5.85 2.71
N PRO A 94 9.89 4.66 3.35
CA PRO A 94 8.88 3.63 3.10
C PRO A 94 7.44 4.10 3.37
N ILE A 95 7.22 4.97 4.36
CA ILE A 95 5.90 5.52 4.66
C ILE A 95 5.43 6.43 3.51
N LEU A 96 6.31 7.28 3.00
CA LEU A 96 6.03 8.17 1.87
C LEU A 96 5.82 7.43 0.55
N ALA A 97 6.30 6.20 0.41
CA ALA A 97 6.00 5.36 -0.74
C ALA A 97 4.64 4.66 -0.61
N ILE A 98 4.31 4.12 0.57
CA ILE A 98 3.07 3.35 0.76
C ILE A 98 1.86 4.25 0.97
N ALA A 99 1.99 5.37 1.70
CA ALA A 99 0.85 6.21 2.06
C ALA A 99 0.11 6.77 0.84
N PRO A 100 0.78 7.31 -0.20
CA PRO A 100 0.09 7.74 -1.42
C PRO A 100 -0.63 6.58 -2.14
N SER A 101 0.02 5.41 -2.22
CA SER A 101 -0.59 4.23 -2.87
C SER A 101 -1.91 3.79 -2.21
N LEU A 102 -2.00 3.90 -0.88
CA LEU A 102 -3.23 3.61 -0.13
C LEU A 102 -4.24 4.76 -0.22
N ALA A 103 -3.77 6.01 -0.22
CA ALA A 103 -4.64 7.18 -0.36
C ALA A 103 -5.33 7.26 -1.72
N ALA A 104 -4.70 6.76 -2.79
CA ALA A 104 -5.29 6.69 -4.12
C ALA A 104 -6.63 5.92 -4.15
N TRP A 105 -6.80 4.92 -3.28
CA TRP A 105 -8.04 4.13 -3.18
C TRP A 105 -9.22 4.89 -2.58
N ALA A 106 -9.03 6.09 -2.03
CA ALA A 106 -10.10 6.88 -1.42
C ALA A 106 -11.17 7.35 -2.43
N VAL A 107 -10.78 7.49 -3.71
CA VAL A 107 -11.62 8.10 -4.77
C VAL A 107 -12.14 7.06 -5.78
N VAL A 108 -11.65 5.82 -5.71
CA VAL A 108 -12.07 4.76 -6.64
C VAL A 108 -13.49 4.29 -6.29
N PRO A 109 -14.47 4.39 -7.20
CA PRO A 109 -15.82 3.88 -6.98
C PRO A 109 -15.86 2.36 -7.18
N PHE A 110 -16.54 1.65 -6.28
CA PHE A 110 -16.75 0.20 -6.40
C PHE A 110 -18.13 -0.16 -6.97
N ASP A 111 -19.11 0.71 -6.76
CA ASP A 111 -20.49 0.62 -7.26
C ASP A 111 -21.12 2.02 -7.22
N ASP A 112 -22.34 2.19 -7.74
CA ASP A 112 -23.08 3.45 -7.68
C ASP A 112 -23.29 3.90 -6.22
N GLY A 113 -22.78 5.09 -5.89
CA GLY A 113 -22.74 5.62 -4.52
C GLY A 113 -21.79 4.92 -3.54
N LEU A 114 -21.08 3.85 -3.94
CA LEU A 114 -20.12 3.14 -3.11
C LEU A 114 -18.70 3.65 -3.35
N VAL A 115 -18.45 4.85 -2.80
CA VAL A 115 -17.15 5.52 -2.77
C VAL A 115 -16.83 5.98 -1.35
N LEU A 116 -15.54 6.03 -1.01
CA LEU A 116 -15.11 6.51 0.30
C LEU A 116 -15.23 8.04 0.40
N ALA A 117 -14.67 8.75 -0.58
CA ALA A 117 -14.82 10.19 -0.73
C ALA A 117 -15.23 10.52 -2.16
N ASP A 118 -16.43 11.07 -2.32
CA ASP A 118 -16.88 11.60 -3.60
C ASP A 118 -16.24 12.97 -3.82
N VAL A 119 -15.26 13.01 -4.73
CA VAL A 119 -14.50 14.21 -5.06
C VAL A 119 -14.78 14.55 -6.53
N ASN A 120 -15.37 15.73 -6.76
CA ASN A 120 -15.67 16.21 -8.12
C ASN A 120 -14.47 16.16 -9.08
N ALA A 121 -13.26 16.39 -8.56
CA ALA A 121 -12.00 16.34 -9.30
C ALA A 121 -11.19 15.06 -9.01
N GLY A 122 -11.86 13.90 -8.97
CA GLY A 122 -11.23 12.65 -8.56
C GLY A 122 -10.04 12.21 -9.40
N LEU A 123 -10.06 12.46 -10.71
CA LEU A 123 -8.93 12.17 -11.60
C LEU A 123 -7.70 13.05 -11.27
N LEU A 124 -7.90 14.34 -11.02
CA LEU A 124 -6.80 15.23 -10.59
C LEU A 124 -6.23 14.78 -9.24
N PHE A 125 -7.09 14.32 -8.32
CA PHE A 125 -6.64 13.79 -7.04
C PHE A 125 -5.74 12.57 -7.25
N LEU A 126 -6.13 11.61 -8.10
CA LEU A 126 -5.31 10.44 -8.41
C LEU A 126 -3.96 10.84 -8.98
N LEU A 127 -3.93 11.72 -9.98
CA LEU A 127 -2.68 12.21 -10.58
C LEU A 127 -1.78 12.91 -9.56
N ALA A 128 -2.35 13.76 -8.70
CA ALA A 128 -1.58 14.46 -7.67
C ALA A 128 -0.98 13.51 -6.63
N ILE A 129 -1.73 12.49 -6.23
CA ILE A 129 -1.28 11.50 -5.25
C ILE A 129 -0.22 10.57 -5.85
N THR A 130 -0.37 10.12 -7.09
CA THR A 130 0.64 9.27 -7.74
C THR A 130 1.95 10.01 -7.93
N SER A 131 1.93 11.28 -8.35
CA SER A 131 3.16 12.08 -8.46
C SER A 131 3.87 12.30 -7.12
N MET A 132 3.15 12.17 -5.99
CA MET A 132 3.76 12.25 -4.65
C MET A 132 4.64 11.03 -4.33
N GLU A 133 4.36 9.86 -4.93
CA GLU A 133 5.12 8.62 -4.71
C GLU A 133 6.59 8.77 -5.10
N VAL A 134 6.88 9.57 -6.13
CA VAL A 134 8.24 9.86 -6.60
C VAL A 134 9.12 10.41 -5.48
N TYR A 135 8.57 11.24 -4.60
CA TYR A 135 9.30 11.77 -3.44
C TYR A 135 9.66 10.67 -2.44
N GLY A 136 8.78 9.68 -2.23
CA GLY A 136 9.05 8.54 -1.38
C GLY A 136 10.29 7.76 -1.84
N VAL A 137 10.40 7.50 -3.14
CA VAL A 137 11.54 6.79 -3.74
C VAL A 137 12.84 7.57 -3.62
N ILE A 138 12.82 8.89 -3.86
CA ILE A 138 14.01 9.74 -3.74
C ILE A 138 14.48 9.79 -2.27
N VAL A 139 13.56 10.03 -1.34
CA VAL A 139 13.88 10.12 0.10
C VAL A 139 14.43 8.79 0.62
N ALA A 140 13.84 7.65 0.23
CA ALA A 140 14.33 6.33 0.61
C ALA A 140 15.77 6.08 0.12
N GLY A 141 16.10 6.46 -1.11
CA GLY A 141 17.46 6.34 -1.63
C GLY A 141 18.46 7.27 -0.94
N TRP A 142 18.07 8.53 -0.70
CA TRP A 142 18.92 9.52 -0.03
C TRP A 142 19.18 9.18 1.43
N ALA A 143 18.20 8.59 2.13
CA ALA A 143 18.31 8.21 3.54
C ALA A 143 19.46 7.24 3.82
N SER A 144 19.86 6.43 2.85
CA SER A 144 20.92 5.42 2.96
C SER A 144 22.34 6.00 3.06
N ASN A 145 22.52 7.30 2.76
CA ASN A 145 23.81 8.00 2.77
C ASN A 145 24.93 7.27 1.99
N SER A 146 24.57 6.68 0.85
CA SER A 146 25.52 6.02 -0.06
C SER A 146 25.27 6.47 -1.49
N LYS A 147 26.36 6.63 -2.27
CA LYS A 147 26.29 7.10 -3.66
C LYS A 147 25.50 6.16 -4.55
N TYR A 148 25.61 4.84 -4.33
CA TYR A 148 24.99 3.85 -5.21
C TYR A 148 23.45 3.81 -5.08
N PRO A 149 22.86 3.66 -3.87
CA PRO A 149 21.40 3.73 -3.72
C PRO A 149 20.83 5.09 -4.11
N PHE A 150 21.56 6.19 -3.87
CA PHE A 150 21.14 7.52 -4.29
C PHE A 150 21.06 7.67 -5.82
N LEU A 151 22.08 7.22 -6.56
CA LEU A 151 22.02 7.23 -8.02
C LEU A 151 20.95 6.27 -8.55
N GLY A 152 20.72 5.14 -7.87
CA GLY A 152 19.64 4.21 -8.19
C GLY A 152 18.25 4.84 -8.04
N SER A 153 17.99 5.55 -6.94
CA SER A 153 16.70 6.21 -6.72
C SER A 153 16.46 7.35 -7.71
N MET A 154 17.50 8.11 -8.09
CA MET A 154 17.38 9.15 -9.12
C MET A 154 16.99 8.57 -10.49
N ARG A 155 17.50 7.39 -10.85
CA ARG A 155 17.14 6.70 -12.10
C ARG A 155 15.68 6.20 -12.06
N ALA A 156 15.27 5.60 -10.96
CA ALA A 156 13.88 5.15 -10.77
C ALA A 156 12.91 6.34 -10.80
N ALA A 157 13.25 7.45 -10.11
CA ALA A 157 12.45 8.66 -10.13
C ALA A 157 12.32 9.26 -11.54
N ALA A 158 13.42 9.36 -12.28
CA ALA A 158 13.39 9.84 -13.66
C ALA A 158 12.49 8.96 -14.55
N GLN A 159 12.55 7.63 -14.38
CA GLN A 159 11.68 6.71 -15.09
C GLN A 159 10.21 6.95 -14.75
N MET A 160 9.85 7.00 -13.46
CA MET A 160 8.45 7.17 -13.03
C MET A 160 7.85 8.47 -13.57
N VAL A 161 8.55 9.60 -13.41
CA VAL A 161 8.09 10.90 -13.91
C VAL A 161 7.93 10.89 -15.44
N SER A 162 8.82 10.18 -16.15
CA SER A 162 8.76 10.11 -17.61
C SER A 162 7.57 9.29 -18.13
N TYR A 163 6.99 8.39 -17.31
CA TYR A 163 5.78 7.64 -17.64
C TYR A 163 4.50 8.26 -17.05
N GLU A 164 4.61 9.29 -16.20
CA GLU A 164 3.47 10.05 -15.68
C GLU A 164 2.98 11.15 -16.62
N VAL A 165 3.86 11.68 -17.47
CA VAL A 165 3.57 12.72 -18.48
C VAL A 165 3.20 12.07 -19.81
#